data_AF-A0A9X9S7F3-F1
#
_entry.id   AF-A0A9X9S7F3-F1
#
_cell.length_a   1.000
_cell.length_b   1.000
_cell.length_c   1.000
_cell.angle_alpha   90.00
_cell.angle_beta   90.00
_cell.angle_gamma   90.00
#
_symmetry.space_group_name_H-M   'P 1'
#
loop_
_entity.id
_entity.type
_entity.pdbx_description
1 polymer ?
#
loop_
_entity_poly.entity_id
_entity_poly.type
_entity_poly.pdbx_seq_one_letter_code
_entity_poly.pdbx_strand_id
1 'polypeptide(L)'
;MAKQGITPVNNADSMLRILILSMFFSVEVTYVIGELRKRRELQLFLRVEVIPEADDVYRFFSRTDEDHFIAMINGLIRNLSRPSRKRKEKTIIIDGSAITLDIKLFKKRLTKKELEKND
;
A
#
# COMPACT_ATOMS: atom_id res chain seq x y z
N MET A 1 -1.93 13.89 9.74
CA MET A 1 -3.38 14.02 9.51
C MET A 1 -3.84 15.42 9.88
N ALA A 2 -4.18 15.75 11.13
CA ALA A 2 -4.70 17.09 11.48
C ALA A 2 -3.75 18.27 11.15
N LYS A 3 -2.43 18.10 11.33
CA LYS A 3 -1.41 19.11 10.95
C LYS A 3 -1.30 19.39 9.44
N GLN A 4 -1.92 18.56 8.60
CA GLN A 4 -1.90 18.67 7.13
C GLN A 4 -3.29 18.99 6.57
N GLY A 5 -4.22 19.49 7.39
CA GLY A 5 -5.59 19.83 6.95
C GLY A 5 -6.51 18.62 6.73
N ILE A 6 -6.01 17.38 6.91
CA ILE A 6 -6.82 16.18 6.78
C ILE A 6 -7.70 16.04 8.02
N THR A 7 -9.00 16.30 7.85
CA THR A 7 -10.01 16.09 8.89
C THR A 7 -10.08 14.60 9.26
N PRO A 8 -10.33 14.25 10.53
CA PRO A 8 -10.54 12.87 10.90
C PRO A 8 -11.81 12.36 10.20
N VAL A 9 -11.63 11.57 9.15
CA VAL A 9 -12.73 10.87 8.48
C VAL A 9 -12.80 9.47 9.09
N ASN A 10 -13.99 9.05 9.49
CA ASN A 10 -14.20 7.67 9.95
C ASN A 10 -13.73 6.71 8.84
N ASN A 11 -12.99 5.66 9.22
CA ASN A 11 -12.42 4.67 8.31
C ASN A 11 -11.37 5.18 7.30
N ALA A 12 -10.79 6.38 7.50
CA ALA A 12 -9.75 6.93 6.64
C ALA A 12 -8.55 5.98 6.47
N ASP A 13 -8.18 5.25 7.53
CA ASP A 13 -7.10 4.28 7.49
C ASP A 13 -7.42 3.08 6.60
N SER A 14 -8.67 2.61 6.62
CA SER A 14 -9.16 1.53 5.76
C SER A 14 -9.23 1.96 4.30
N MET A 15 -9.73 3.18 4.04
CA MET A 15 -9.74 3.78 2.70
C MET A 15 -8.32 3.93 2.14
N LEU A 16 -7.36 4.34 2.96
CA LEU A 16 -5.96 4.45 2.57
C LEU A 16 -5.32 3.10 2.23
N ARG A 17 -5.59 2.06 3.01
CA ARG A 17 -5.09 0.70 2.71
C ARG A 17 -5.67 0.15 1.42
N ILE A 18 -6.97 0.36 1.18
CA ILE A 18 -7.65 -0.07 -0.05
C ILE A 18 -7.04 0.64 -1.27
N LEU A 19 -6.82 1.96 -1.18
CA LEU A 19 -6.21 2.70 -2.28
C LEU A 19 -4.79 2.23 -2.56
N ILE A 20 -3.93 2.12 -1.54
CA ILE A 20 -2.55 1.66 -1.72
C ILE A 20 -2.54 0.26 -2.35
N LEU A 21 -3.45 -0.62 -1.94
CA LEU A 21 -3.57 -1.95 -2.53
C LEU A 21 -4.01 -1.89 -4.00
N SER A 22 -4.96 -1.02 -4.33
CA SER A 22 -5.42 -0.80 -5.70
C SER A 22 -4.29 -0.28 -6.61
N MET A 23 -3.50 0.68 -6.10
CA MET A 23 -2.33 1.24 -6.79
C MET A 23 -1.23 0.18 -6.96
N PHE A 24 -0.95 -0.60 -5.92
CA PHE A 24 0.09 -1.63 -5.93
C PHE A 24 -0.19 -2.71 -6.99
N PHE A 25 -1.44 -3.14 -7.11
CA PHE A 25 -1.84 -4.13 -8.12
C PHE A 25 -2.28 -3.51 -9.45
N SER A 26 -2.29 -2.18 -9.58
CA SER A 26 -2.80 -1.46 -10.74
C SER A 26 -4.22 -1.91 -11.15
N VAL A 27 -5.11 -2.03 -10.16
CA VAL A 27 -6.51 -2.44 -10.32
C VAL A 27 -7.45 -1.37 -9.79
N GLU A 28 -8.71 -1.41 -10.22
CA GLU A 28 -9.76 -0.49 -9.74
C GLU A 28 -10.08 -0.68 -8.24
N VAL A 29 -10.43 0.41 -7.56
CA VAL A 29 -10.86 0.39 -6.16
C VAL A 29 -12.10 -0.52 -5.98
N THR A 30 -13.02 -0.48 -6.94
CA THR A 30 -14.21 -1.33 -6.96
C THR A 30 -13.87 -2.82 -6.98
N TYR A 31 -12.82 -3.20 -7.71
CA TYR A 31 -12.32 -4.57 -7.75
C TYR A 31 -11.77 -5.01 -6.40
N VAL A 32 -10.94 -4.17 -5.76
CA VAL A 32 -10.38 -4.45 -4.43
C VAL A 32 -11.48 -4.62 -3.38
N ILE A 33 -12.50 -3.75 -3.39
CA ILE A 33 -13.65 -3.86 -2.50
C ILE A 33 -14.43 -5.15 -2.76
N GLY A 34 -14.62 -5.51 -4.03
CA GLY A 34 -15.24 -6.77 -4.43
C GLY A 34 -14.49 -7.99 -3.87
N GLU A 35 -13.16 -8.00 -3.95
CA GLU A 35 -12.35 -9.08 -3.39
C GLU A 35 -12.32 -9.09 -1.86
N LEU A 36 -12.32 -7.91 -1.22
CA LEU A 36 -12.44 -7.80 0.23
C LEU A 36 -13.75 -8.40 0.74
N ARG A 37 -14.88 -8.15 0.07
CA ARG A 37 -16.18 -8.72 0.44
C ARG A 37 -16.19 -10.25 0.36
N LYS A 38 -15.44 -10.84 -0.58
CA LYS A 38 -15.38 -12.30 -0.79
C LYS A 38 -14.38 -13.02 0.12
N ARG A 39 -13.28 -12.36 0.50
CA ARG A 39 -12.13 -13.01 1.14
C ARG A 39 -11.86 -12.46 2.54
N ARG A 40 -12.27 -13.21 3.58
CA ARG A 40 -12.00 -12.85 4.98
C ARG A 40 -10.51 -12.75 5.30
N GLU A 41 -9.67 -13.58 4.68
CA GLU A 41 -8.21 -13.51 4.84
C GLU A 41 -7.65 -12.15 4.38
N LEU A 42 -8.18 -11.59 3.30
CA LEU A 42 -7.77 -10.29 2.79
C LEU A 42 -8.22 -9.16 3.72
N GLN A 43 -9.41 -9.27 4.32
CA GLN A 43 -9.89 -8.34 5.34
C GLN A 43 -8.96 -8.35 6.57
N LEU A 44 -8.56 -9.53 7.04
CA LEU A 44 -7.64 -9.69 8.16
C LEU A 44 -6.24 -9.17 7.83
N PHE A 45 -5.74 -9.44 6.62
CA PHE A 45 -4.46 -8.95 6.14
C PHE A 45 -4.42 -7.42 6.14
N LEU A 46 -5.45 -6.79 5.58
CA LEU A 46 -5.56 -5.32 5.58
C LEU A 46 -6.04 -4.76 6.92
N ARG A 47 -6.45 -5.59 7.87
CA ARG A 47 -7.11 -5.22 9.14
C ARG A 47 -8.23 -4.20 8.92
N VAL A 48 -9.11 -4.48 7.96
CA VAL A 48 -10.30 -3.69 7.65
C VAL A 48 -11.50 -4.41 8.26
N GLU A 49 -12.06 -3.85 9.33
CA GLU A 49 -13.24 -4.41 9.99
C GLU A 49 -14.53 -3.99 9.27
N VAL A 50 -14.59 -2.74 8.83
CA VAL A 50 -15.71 -2.17 8.08
C VAL A 50 -15.23 -1.86 6.67
N ILE A 51 -15.78 -2.58 5.69
CA ILE A 51 -15.45 -2.36 4.27
C ILE A 51 -16.20 -1.10 3.81
N PRO A 52 -15.51 -0.01 3.43
CA PRO A 52 -16.16 1.19 2.90
C PRO A 52 -16.73 0.94 1.51
N GLU A 53 -17.71 1.76 1.11
CA GLU A 53 -18.17 1.78 -0.27
C GLU A 53 -17.13 2.43 -1.18
N ALA A 54 -17.13 2.05 -2.47
CA ALA A 54 -16.18 2.60 -3.44
C ALA A 54 -16.30 4.12 -3.54
N ASP A 55 -17.52 4.64 -3.53
CA ASP A 55 -17.81 6.07 -3.59
C ASP A 55 -17.20 6.84 -2.42
N ASP A 56 -17.17 6.24 -1.23
CA ASP A 56 -16.56 6.87 -0.05
C ASP A 56 -15.04 6.93 -0.19
N VAL A 57 -14.42 5.86 -0.74
CA VAL A 57 -12.99 5.84 -1.03
C VAL A 57 -12.64 6.90 -2.08
N TYR A 58 -13.35 6.96 -3.20
CA TYR A 58 -13.12 7.96 -4.23
C TYR A 58 -13.33 9.38 -3.70
N ARG A 59 -14.38 9.61 -2.91
CA ARG A 59 -14.68 10.92 -2.30
C ARG A 59 -13.64 11.34 -1.26
N PHE A 60 -13.07 10.38 -0.53
CA PHE A 60 -11.98 10.65 0.40
C PHE A 60 -10.74 11.14 -0.34
N PHE A 61 -10.39 10.51 -1.47
CA PHE A 61 -9.25 10.91 -2.27
C PHE A 61 -9.48 12.14 -3.13
N SER A 62 -10.69 12.36 -3.63
CA SER A 62 -11.02 13.55 -4.43
C SER A 62 -10.90 14.85 -3.63
N ARG A 63 -10.88 14.77 -2.29
CA ARG A 63 -10.68 15.91 -1.38
C ARG A 63 -9.21 16.18 -1.07
N THR A 64 -8.31 15.35 -1.56
CA THR A 64 -6.87 15.44 -1.29
C THR A 64 -6.15 15.80 -2.59
N ASP A 65 -5.49 16.95 -2.63
CA ASP A 65 -4.64 17.31 -3.76
C ASP A 65 -3.39 16.43 -3.82
N GLU A 66 -2.73 16.39 -4.98
CA GLU A 66 -1.50 15.62 -5.17
C GLU A 66 -0.42 15.99 -4.14
N ASP A 67 -0.19 17.29 -3.93
CA ASP A 67 0.77 17.78 -2.93
C ASP A 67 0.42 17.33 -1.50
N HIS A 68 -0.86 17.36 -1.15
CA HIS A 68 -1.36 16.90 0.14
C HIS A 68 -1.18 15.39 0.30
N PHE A 69 -1.42 14.62 -0.76
CA PHE A 69 -1.20 13.18 -0.79
C PHE A 69 0.28 12.83 -0.61
N ILE A 70 1.17 13.47 -1.37
CA ILE A 70 2.62 13.31 -1.24
C ILE A 70 3.08 13.67 0.17
N ALA A 71 2.60 14.79 0.72
CA ALA A 71 2.92 15.21 2.08
C ALA A 71 2.44 14.19 3.13
N MET A 72 1.26 13.60 2.95
CA MET A 72 0.70 12.57 3.82
C MET A 72 1.55 11.29 3.78
N ILE A 73 1.85 10.76 2.60
CA ILE A 73 2.67 9.55 2.42
C ILE A 73 4.07 9.77 2.99
N ASN A 74 4.71 10.91 2.68
CA ASN A 74 6.01 11.25 3.24
C ASN A 74 5.95 11.39 4.78
N GLY A 75 4.85 11.91 5.33
CA GLY A 75 4.60 11.94 6.77
C GLY A 75 4.53 10.55 7.40
N LEU A 76 3.82 9.61 6.74
CA LEU A 76 3.73 8.22 7.16
C LEU A 76 5.10 7.54 7.10
N ILE A 77 5.81 7.65 5.97
CA ILE A 77 7.16 7.08 5.80
C ILE A 77 8.10 7.65 6.86
N ARG A 78 8.09 8.97 7.11
CA ARG A 78 8.92 9.56 8.18
C ARG A 78 8.58 8.99 9.54
N ASN A 79 7.31 8.77 9.86
CA ASN A 79 6.88 8.18 11.12
C ASN A 79 7.29 6.71 11.26
N LEU A 80 7.19 5.92 10.18
CA LEU A 80 7.64 4.52 10.11
C LEU A 80 9.17 4.40 10.18
N SER A 81 9.86 5.28 9.46
CA SER A 81 11.32 5.37 9.38
C SER A 81 11.92 6.11 10.56
N ARG A 82 11.12 6.53 11.56
CA ARG A 82 11.64 7.16 12.78
C ARG A 82 12.77 6.28 13.32
N PRO A 83 13.96 6.86 13.55
CA PRO A 83 15.05 6.10 14.14
C PRO A 83 14.55 5.62 15.50
N SER A 84 14.64 4.31 15.73
CA SER A 84 14.48 3.80 17.09
C SER A 84 15.48 4.56 17.96
N ARG A 85 15.14 4.87 19.23
CA ARG A 85 16.08 5.54 20.16
C ARG A 85 17.47 4.88 20.22
N LYS A 86 17.63 3.65 19.72
CA LYS A 86 18.90 2.99 19.44
C LYS A 86 19.39 3.39 18.04
N ARG A 87 20.43 4.23 17.99
CA ARG A 87 21.26 4.57 16.82
C ARG A 87 21.61 3.30 16.03
N LYS A 88 20.90 3.02 14.94
CA LYS A 88 21.40 2.19 13.86
C LYS A 88 21.12 2.97 12.58
N GLU A 89 22.17 3.24 11.81
CA GLU A 89 22.03 3.82 10.49
C GLU A 89 21.11 2.93 9.66
N LYS A 90 20.02 3.51 9.17
CA LYS A 90 19.10 2.85 8.26
C LYS A 90 19.42 3.36 6.86
N THR A 91 20.08 2.54 6.05
CA THR A 91 20.23 2.82 4.61
C THR A 91 18.91 2.50 3.93
N ILE A 92 18.24 3.53 3.39
CA ILE A 92 17.04 3.36 2.57
C ILE A 92 17.48 3.46 1.11
N ILE A 93 17.39 2.35 0.38
CA ILE A 93 17.64 2.31 -1.06
C ILE A 93 16.30 2.49 -1.75
N ILE A 94 16.16 3.57 -2.52
CA ILE A 94 14.96 3.87 -3.31
C ILE A 94 15.36 3.64 -4.77
N ASP A 95 14.94 2.51 -5.33
CA ASP A 95 15.07 2.24 -6.76
C ASP A 95 13.77 2.67 -7.46
N GLY A 96 13.90 3.60 -8.39
CA GLY A 96 12.81 4.12 -9.21
C GLY A 96 12.78 3.43 -10.56
N SER A 97 12.84 2.10 -10.58
CA SER A 97 12.63 1.33 -11.81
C SER A 97 11.13 1.23 -12.12
N ALA A 98 10.74 1.45 -13.38
CA ALA A 98 9.37 1.23 -13.81
C ALA A 98 8.99 -0.23 -13.52
N ILE A 99 7.99 -0.45 -12.66
CA ILE A 99 7.56 -1.80 -12.30
C ILE A 99 6.84 -2.40 -13.52
N THR A 100 7.60 -3.06 -14.39
CA THR A 100 7.03 -3.96 -15.40
C THR A 100 6.67 -5.27 -14.70
N LEU A 101 5.42 -5.35 -14.22
CA LEU A 101 4.89 -6.53 -13.55
C LEU A 101 4.69 -7.67 -14.56
N ASP A 102 5.67 -8.59 -14.69
CA ASP A 102 5.41 -9.92 -15.26
C ASP A 102 4.74 -10.78 -14.18
N ILE A 103 3.40 -10.88 -14.25
CA ILE A 103 2.56 -11.65 -13.33
C ILE A 103 2.73 -13.16 -13.60
N LYS A 104 3.89 -13.72 -13.26
CA LYS A 104 4.10 -15.17 -13.14
C LYS A 104 4.28 -15.56 -11.68
N LEU A 105 3.16 -15.50 -10.95
CA LEU A 105 3.06 -15.83 -9.51
C LEU A 105 3.36 -17.31 -9.18
N PHE A 106 3.52 -18.18 -10.18
CA PHE A 106 3.70 -19.63 -10.03
C PHE A 106 5.05 -20.16 -10.50
N LYS A 107 6.09 -19.33 -10.64
CA LYS A 107 7.43 -19.85 -10.93
C LYS A 107 7.99 -20.55 -9.69
N LYS A 108 8.48 -21.79 -9.88
CA LYS A 108 9.25 -22.51 -8.85
C LYS A 108 10.39 -21.62 -8.35
N ARG A 109 10.57 -21.52 -7.03
CA ARG A 109 11.72 -20.84 -6.44
C ARG A 109 12.97 -21.64 -6.80
N LEU A 110 13.81 -21.09 -7.69
CA LEU A 110 15.11 -21.66 -8.02
C LEU A 110 16.11 -21.27 -6.94
N THR A 111 16.79 -22.26 -6.38
CA THR A 111 17.92 -22.07 -5.46
C THR A 111 19.19 -21.77 -6.25
N LYS A 112 20.17 -21.09 -5.63
CA LYS A 112 21.43 -20.72 -6.29
C LYS A 112 22.15 -21.93 -6.93
N LYS A 113 22.03 -23.10 -6.29
CA LYS A 113 22.55 -24.40 -6.77
C LYS A 113 21.87 -24.92 -8.03
N GLU A 114 20.63 -24.54 -8.30
CA GLU A 114 19.88 -24.93 -9.50
C GLU A 114 20.16 -24.01 -10.69
N LEU A 115 20.62 -22.78 -10.43
CA LEU A 115 21.07 -21.84 -11.46
C LEU A 115 22.45 -22.24 -12.00
N GLU A 116 23.36 -22.69 -11.14
CA GLU A 116 24.71 -23.14 -11.51
C GLU A 116 24.74 -24.44 -12.34
N LYS A 117 23.60 -25.12 -12.54
CA LYS A 117 23.47 -26.35 -13.33
C LYS A 117 22.95 -26.15 -14.75
N ASN A 118 22.50 -24.94 -15.09
CA ASN A 118 21.94 -24.63 -16.40
C ASN A 118 22.88 -23.77 -17.27
N ASP A 119 24.14 -23.63 -16.86
CA ASP A 119 25.26 -23.18 -17.70
C ASP A 119 26.06 -24.40 -18.18
#